data_AF-A0A6A3NIV0-F1
#
_entry.id   AF-A0A6A3NIV0-F1
#
_cell.length_a   1.000
_cell.length_b   1.000
_cell.length_c   1.000
_cell.angle_alpha   90.00
_cell.angle_beta   90.00
_cell.angle_gamma   90.00
#
_symmetry.space_group_name_H-M   'P 1'
#
loop_
_entity.id
_entity.type
_entity.pdbx_description
1 polymer ?
#
loop_
_entity_poly.entity_id
_entity_poly.type
_entity_poly.pdbx_seq_one_letter_code
_entity_poly.pdbx_strand_id
1 'polypeptide(L)'
;MDRVVKENPGQATTLLATLETRFKDKALNQFLRAAMKFPSMEKAAVAIQTEKIQEYLATDQSPQKVFMWLDLDNVGDKLLSDPLFTKWMKYVKDFNQKNPKHQESWFTPIRSEYDPQHVIKTAMNDPSTVKMANLVQRELSKHWLEEKKSPRIVFRFLKLNQAEEKTLASSDFKVWAKYLNDFNHRYPDEKTTMLDGIMDSYIERALLKIFNAATKDPSTEKLATNLQNALINKWIVAKKKPADLKWTLVGVPTGDEMIARYVEKLKALSGNTS
;
A
#
# COMPACT_ATOMS: atom_id res chain seq x y z
N MET A 1 -14.01 -13.55 37.34
CA MET A 1 -13.00 -12.51 37.06
C MET A 1 -13.60 -11.13 36.88
N ASP A 2 -14.76 -10.98 36.20
CA ASP A 2 -15.46 -9.68 36.11
C ASP A 2 -15.72 -8.99 37.45
N ARG A 3 -16.02 -9.77 38.49
CA ARG A 3 -16.26 -9.24 39.84
C ARG A 3 -14.97 -8.77 40.54
N VAL A 4 -13.86 -9.47 40.31
CA VAL A 4 -12.55 -9.17 40.92
C VAL A 4 -11.98 -7.84 40.41
N VAL A 5 -12.14 -7.56 39.10
CA VAL A 5 -11.62 -6.33 38.49
C VAL A 5 -12.50 -5.11 38.80
N LYS A 6 -13.81 -5.30 39.01
CA LYS A 6 -14.74 -4.20 39.33
C LYS A 6 -14.80 -3.85 40.81
N GLU A 7 -14.60 -4.81 41.70
CA GLU A 7 -14.74 -4.61 43.15
C GLU A 7 -13.39 -4.40 43.88
N ASN A 8 -12.23 -4.68 43.26
CA ASN A 8 -10.92 -4.51 43.90
C ASN A 8 -9.76 -4.21 42.91
N PRO A 9 -9.47 -2.92 42.62
CA PRO A 9 -8.37 -2.53 41.72
C PRO A 9 -6.99 -3.12 42.12
N GLY A 10 -6.73 -3.28 43.43
CA GLY A 10 -5.46 -3.81 43.94
C GLY A 10 -5.18 -5.29 43.62
N GLN A 11 -6.20 -6.10 43.32
CA GLN A 11 -6.00 -7.50 42.95
C GLN A 11 -5.52 -7.67 41.51
N ALA A 12 -5.93 -6.79 40.59
CA ALA A 12 -5.42 -6.79 39.23
C ALA A 12 -3.92 -6.42 39.20
N THR A 13 -3.53 -5.41 39.98
CA THR A 13 -2.12 -5.00 40.14
C THR A 13 -1.28 -6.11 40.80
N THR A 14 -1.83 -6.84 41.77
CA THR A 14 -1.13 -7.96 42.42
C THR A 14 -0.98 -9.17 41.48
N LEU A 15 -2.01 -9.49 40.70
CA LEU A 15 -1.96 -10.55 39.69
C LEU A 15 -0.93 -10.23 38.59
N LEU A 16 -0.90 -8.99 38.14
CA LEU A 16 0.04 -8.46 37.16
C LEU A 16 1.49 -8.51 37.68
N ALA A 17 1.73 -8.02 38.90
CA ALA A 17 3.03 -8.14 39.55
C ALA A 17 3.47 -9.61 39.68
N THR A 18 2.53 -10.51 40.04
CA THR A 18 2.83 -11.95 40.13
C THR A 18 3.15 -12.55 38.76
N LEU A 19 2.40 -12.20 37.71
CA LEU A 19 2.64 -12.68 36.35
C LEU A 19 3.97 -12.17 35.79
N GLU A 20 4.35 -10.93 36.08
CA GLU A 20 5.64 -10.33 35.69
C GLU A 20 6.84 -11.04 36.29
N THR A 21 6.72 -11.57 37.51
CA THR A 21 7.79 -12.39 38.10
C THR A 21 8.02 -13.70 37.34
N ARG A 22 7.02 -14.19 36.59
CA ARG A 22 7.06 -15.48 35.89
C ARG A 22 7.23 -15.36 34.38
N PHE A 23 6.71 -14.29 33.80
CA PHE A 23 6.71 -14.02 32.37
C PHE A 23 7.18 -12.59 32.13
N LYS A 24 8.32 -12.45 31.45
CA LYS A 24 8.88 -11.14 31.11
C LYS A 24 8.47 -10.71 29.70
N ASP A 25 8.30 -9.41 29.52
CA ASP A 25 8.15 -8.71 28.24
C ASP A 25 7.16 -9.38 27.27
N LYS A 26 7.67 -10.03 26.21
CA LYS A 26 6.86 -10.67 25.16
C LYS A 26 5.99 -11.80 25.70
N ALA A 27 6.52 -12.64 26.59
CA ALA A 27 5.77 -13.78 27.11
C ALA A 27 4.51 -13.32 27.87
N LEU A 28 4.64 -12.28 28.72
CA LEU A 28 3.51 -11.71 29.44
C LEU A 28 2.44 -11.17 28.48
N ASN A 29 2.87 -10.43 27.45
CA ASN A 29 1.96 -9.88 26.46
C ASN A 29 1.25 -10.98 25.65
N GLN A 30 1.92 -12.09 25.35
CA GLN A 30 1.26 -13.25 24.72
C GLN A 30 0.15 -13.83 25.60
N PHE A 31 0.36 -13.96 26.92
CA PHE A 31 -0.70 -14.36 27.85
C PHE A 31 -1.86 -13.36 27.87
N LEU A 32 -1.56 -12.07 27.90
CA LEU A 32 -2.59 -11.02 27.91
C LEU A 32 -3.38 -10.97 26.60
N ARG A 33 -2.73 -11.18 25.45
CA ARG A 33 -3.40 -11.32 24.15
C ARG A 33 -4.28 -12.56 24.09
N ALA A 34 -3.86 -13.68 24.71
CA ALA A 34 -4.73 -14.84 24.85
C ALA A 34 -5.96 -14.51 25.71
N ALA A 35 -5.78 -13.75 26.80
CA ALA A 35 -6.88 -13.28 27.64
C ALA A 35 -7.85 -12.34 26.89
N MET A 36 -7.36 -11.51 25.95
CA MET A 36 -8.20 -10.63 25.12
C MET A 36 -9.24 -11.37 24.28
N LYS A 37 -9.04 -12.67 24.01
CA LYS A 37 -10.02 -13.49 23.28
C LYS A 37 -11.28 -13.78 24.12
N PHE A 38 -11.24 -13.55 25.43
CA PHE A 38 -12.38 -13.69 26.32
C PHE A 38 -13.00 -12.32 26.59
N PRO A 39 -14.28 -12.07 26.22
CA PRO A 39 -14.90 -10.75 26.38
C PRO A 39 -14.87 -10.18 27.80
N SER A 40 -14.93 -11.04 28.82
CA SER A 40 -14.85 -10.65 30.23
C SER A 40 -13.45 -10.18 30.67
N MET A 41 -12.41 -10.54 29.92
CA MET A 41 -11.01 -10.21 30.25
C MET A 41 -10.40 -9.17 29.32
N GLU A 42 -11.01 -8.93 28.16
CA GLU A 42 -10.48 -8.04 27.12
C GLU A 42 -10.13 -6.66 27.66
N LYS A 43 -11.09 -5.99 28.33
CA LYS A 43 -10.86 -4.65 28.87
C LYS A 43 -9.72 -4.60 29.89
N ALA A 44 -9.62 -5.62 30.74
CA ALA A 44 -8.58 -5.70 31.78
C ALA A 44 -7.21 -5.96 31.15
N ALA A 45 -7.11 -6.93 30.23
CA ALA A 45 -5.87 -7.24 29.52
C ALA A 45 -5.35 -6.02 28.73
N VAL A 46 -6.24 -5.34 28.01
CA VAL A 46 -5.89 -4.14 27.24
C VAL A 46 -5.44 -2.99 28.16
N ALA A 47 -6.05 -2.82 29.34
CA ALA A 47 -5.64 -1.80 30.31
C ALA A 47 -4.22 -2.08 30.84
N ILE A 48 -3.97 -3.32 31.26
CA ILE A 48 -2.66 -3.82 31.71
C ILE A 48 -1.57 -3.55 30.66
N GLN A 49 -1.81 -3.92 29.40
CA GLN A 49 -0.84 -3.70 28.33
C GLN A 49 -0.60 -2.22 28.04
N THR A 50 -1.61 -1.37 28.30
CA THR A 50 -1.47 0.09 28.17
C THR A 50 -0.55 0.66 29.24
N GLU A 51 -0.67 0.18 30.47
CA GLU A 51 0.25 0.55 31.58
C GLU A 51 1.68 0.14 31.24
N LYS A 52 1.88 -1.06 30.69
CA LYS A 52 3.20 -1.50 30.21
C LYS A 52 3.80 -0.61 29.12
N ILE A 53 2.99 -0.14 28.17
CA ILE A 53 3.45 0.82 27.16
C ILE A 53 3.98 2.12 27.81
N GLN A 54 3.35 2.59 28.90
CA GLN A 54 3.84 3.76 29.63
C GLN A 54 5.18 3.48 30.34
N GLU A 55 5.34 2.30 30.92
CA GLU A 55 6.61 1.87 31.52
C GLU A 55 7.74 1.78 30.48
N TYR A 56 7.45 1.23 29.31
CA TYR A 56 8.41 1.19 28.19
C TYR A 56 8.80 2.59 27.71
N LEU A 57 7.91 3.58 27.80
CA LEU A 57 8.21 4.98 27.48
C LEU A 57 9.05 5.66 28.57
N ALA A 58 8.75 5.37 29.83
CA ALA A 58 9.51 5.88 30.97
C ALA A 58 10.97 5.39 30.93
N THR A 59 11.18 4.15 30.48
CA THR A 59 12.48 3.49 30.39
C THR A 59 13.14 3.57 29.00
N ASP A 60 12.66 4.46 28.13
CA ASP A 60 13.22 4.73 26.79
C ASP A 60 13.48 3.47 25.94
N GLN A 61 12.54 2.53 25.97
CA GLN A 61 12.63 1.34 25.12
C GLN A 61 12.44 1.73 23.64
N SER A 62 13.05 0.98 22.73
CA SER A 62 12.91 1.21 21.29
C SER A 62 11.48 0.88 20.82
N PRO A 63 10.81 1.75 20.03
CA PRO A 63 9.62 1.45 19.24
C PRO A 63 9.61 0.08 18.57
N GLN A 64 10.70 -0.32 17.91
CA GLN A 64 10.78 -1.63 17.27
C GLN A 64 10.75 -2.77 18.31
N LYS A 65 11.47 -2.63 19.42
CA LYS A 65 11.48 -3.63 20.48
C LYS A 65 10.10 -3.77 21.15
N VAL A 66 9.43 -2.65 21.41
CA VAL A 66 8.09 -2.65 22.00
C VAL A 66 7.06 -3.25 21.05
N PHE A 67 7.20 -3.06 19.73
CA PHE A 67 6.34 -3.74 18.75
C PHE A 67 6.39 -5.27 18.95
N MET A 68 7.61 -5.82 19.10
CA MET A 68 7.84 -7.24 19.35
C MET A 68 7.32 -7.69 20.72
N TRP A 69 7.53 -6.87 21.74
CA TRP A 69 7.09 -7.17 23.10
C TRP A 69 5.58 -7.13 23.27
N LEU A 70 4.87 -6.30 22.50
CA LEU A 70 3.40 -6.32 22.43
C LEU A 70 2.86 -7.46 21.56
N ASP A 71 3.75 -8.31 21.04
CA ASP A 71 3.44 -9.43 20.16
C ASP A 71 2.64 -8.97 18.93
N LEU A 72 2.93 -7.73 18.47
CA LEU A 72 2.28 -7.12 17.32
C LEU A 72 2.73 -7.72 16.01
N ASP A 73 3.82 -8.48 15.98
CA ASP A 73 4.33 -9.25 14.85
C ASP A 73 3.53 -10.53 14.56
N ASN A 74 2.78 -11.03 15.55
CA ASN A 74 2.03 -12.28 15.43
C ASN A 74 0.53 -12.07 15.22
N VAL A 75 0.09 -10.83 14.96
CA VAL A 75 -1.34 -10.51 14.76
C VAL A 75 -1.85 -10.91 13.38
N GLY A 76 -0.94 -11.15 12.44
CA GLY A 76 -1.28 -11.35 11.03
C GLY A 76 -1.92 -10.11 10.39
N ASP A 77 -2.74 -10.32 9.37
CA ASP A 77 -3.24 -9.26 8.49
C ASP A 77 -4.20 -8.26 9.17
N LYS A 78 -4.67 -8.60 10.38
CA LYS A 78 -5.53 -7.76 11.20
C LYS A 78 -4.78 -6.70 12.01
N LEU A 79 -3.47 -6.56 11.80
CA LEU A 79 -2.61 -5.60 12.51
C LEU A 79 -3.22 -4.19 12.62
N LEU A 80 -3.76 -3.64 11.53
CA LEU A 80 -4.25 -2.24 11.53
C LEU A 80 -5.60 -2.06 12.24
N SER A 81 -6.30 -3.16 12.56
CA SER A 81 -7.49 -3.18 13.42
C SER A 81 -7.15 -3.45 14.89
N ASP A 82 -5.90 -3.77 15.19
CA ASP A 82 -5.50 -4.18 16.54
C ASP A 82 -5.51 -3.00 17.52
N PRO A 83 -6.15 -3.14 18.70
CA PRO A 83 -6.24 -2.05 19.66
C PRO A 83 -4.89 -1.67 20.28
N LEU A 84 -3.93 -2.60 20.36
CA LEU A 84 -2.57 -2.30 20.83
C LEU A 84 -1.74 -1.63 19.74
N PHE A 85 -1.96 -1.95 18.45
CA PHE A 85 -1.26 -1.27 17.35
C PHE A 85 -1.51 0.25 17.38
N THR A 86 -2.75 0.69 17.61
CA THR A 86 -3.06 2.13 17.71
C THR A 86 -2.37 2.79 18.91
N LYS A 87 -2.25 2.09 20.04
CA LYS A 87 -1.54 2.57 21.23
C LYS A 87 -0.03 2.61 21.00
N TRP A 88 0.50 1.60 20.32
CA TRP A 88 1.89 1.54 19.91
C TRP A 88 2.25 2.67 18.93
N MET A 89 1.39 2.99 17.96
CA MET A 89 1.58 4.15 17.07
C MET A 89 1.68 5.47 17.86
N LYS A 90 0.85 5.65 18.88
CA LYS A 90 0.97 6.80 19.81
C LYS A 90 2.29 6.76 20.56
N TYR A 91 2.67 5.59 21.08
CA TYR A 91 3.95 5.40 21.76
C TYR A 91 5.16 5.77 20.88
N VAL A 92 5.19 5.39 19.61
CA VAL A 92 6.29 5.80 18.69
C VAL A 92 6.35 7.33 18.57
N LYS A 93 5.20 8.00 18.48
CA LYS A 93 5.14 9.46 18.44
C LYS A 93 5.69 10.08 19.73
N ASP A 94 5.24 9.60 20.88
CA ASP A 94 5.66 10.12 22.19
C ASP A 94 7.16 9.85 22.44
N PHE A 95 7.65 8.68 22.05
CA PHE A 95 9.08 8.32 22.07
C PHE A 95 9.92 9.28 21.20
N ASN A 96 9.50 9.53 19.96
CA ASN A 96 10.22 10.41 19.03
C ASN A 96 10.21 11.88 19.49
N GLN A 97 9.15 12.33 20.16
CA GLN A 97 9.08 13.65 20.76
C GLN A 97 10.03 13.79 21.95
N LYS A 98 10.13 12.76 22.79
CA LYS A 98 11.09 12.70 23.91
C LYS A 98 12.53 12.59 23.41
N ASN A 99 12.76 11.94 22.27
CA ASN A 99 14.08 11.61 21.74
C ASN A 99 14.33 12.26 20.36
N PRO A 100 14.40 13.60 20.25
CA PRO A 100 14.44 14.30 18.95
C PRO A 100 15.69 13.97 18.11
N LYS A 101 16.80 13.57 18.74
CA LYS A 101 18.06 13.18 18.07
C LYS A 101 18.13 11.69 17.71
N HIS A 102 17.22 10.87 18.22
CA HIS A 102 17.22 9.41 18.09
C HIS A 102 15.82 8.90 17.74
N GLN A 103 15.17 9.55 16.77
CA GLN A 103 13.84 9.16 16.32
C GLN A 103 13.90 7.79 15.63
N GLU A 104 12.90 6.96 15.91
CA GLU A 104 12.71 5.66 15.27
C GLU A 104 11.48 5.67 14.35
N SER A 105 11.56 4.92 13.26
CA SER A 105 10.47 4.80 12.30
C SER A 105 9.40 3.83 12.79
N TRP A 106 8.15 4.28 12.88
CA TRP A 106 6.98 3.41 13.09
C TRP A 106 6.75 2.45 11.91
N PHE A 107 7.29 2.73 10.73
CA PHE A 107 7.06 1.89 9.56
C PHE A 107 8.06 0.74 9.46
N THR A 108 9.26 0.88 10.02
CA THR A 108 10.30 -0.16 9.98
C THR A 108 9.83 -1.51 10.52
N PRO A 109 9.16 -1.61 11.68
CA PRO A 109 8.66 -2.90 12.17
C PRO A 109 7.62 -3.52 11.22
N ILE A 110 6.70 -2.71 10.69
CA ILE A 110 5.65 -3.19 9.78
C ILE A 110 6.27 -3.81 8.52
N ARG A 111 7.23 -3.14 7.87
CA ARG A 111 7.87 -3.67 6.66
C ARG A 111 8.85 -4.83 6.92
N SER A 112 9.27 -5.03 8.17
CA SER A 112 10.19 -6.11 8.54
C SER A 112 9.43 -7.39 8.86
N GLU A 113 8.29 -7.27 9.53
CA GLU A 113 7.51 -8.42 10.01
C GLU A 113 6.33 -8.79 9.07
N TYR A 114 5.94 -7.90 8.15
CA TYR A 114 4.79 -8.08 7.27
C TYR A 114 5.10 -7.77 5.80
N ASP A 115 4.27 -8.30 4.90
CA ASP A 115 4.03 -7.68 3.60
C ASP A 115 3.04 -6.51 3.80
N PRO A 116 3.50 -5.24 3.74
CA PRO A 116 2.62 -4.11 4.01
C PRO A 116 1.46 -4.01 3.03
N GLN A 117 1.63 -4.49 1.80
CA GLN A 117 0.55 -4.46 0.81
C GLN A 117 -0.59 -5.40 1.19
N HIS A 118 -0.27 -6.57 1.75
CA HIS A 118 -1.29 -7.50 2.20
C HIS A 118 -2.07 -6.94 3.39
N VAL A 119 -1.35 -6.37 4.37
CA VAL A 119 -1.94 -5.70 5.54
C VAL A 119 -2.84 -4.52 5.11
N ILE A 120 -2.40 -3.70 4.15
CA ILE A 120 -3.22 -2.60 3.59
C ILE A 120 -4.47 -3.17 2.93
N LYS A 121 -4.36 -4.20 2.08
CA LYS A 121 -5.50 -4.78 1.36
C LYS A 121 -6.53 -5.36 2.33
N THR A 122 -6.10 -6.05 3.37
CA THR A 122 -7.00 -6.57 4.42
C THR A 122 -7.71 -5.43 5.14
N ALA A 123 -6.99 -4.39 5.53
CA ALA A 123 -7.57 -3.23 6.21
C ALA A 123 -8.54 -2.43 5.31
N MET A 124 -8.31 -2.35 4.01
CA MET A 124 -9.24 -1.66 3.09
C MET A 124 -10.63 -2.32 3.03
N ASN A 125 -10.78 -3.57 3.46
CA ASN A 125 -12.07 -4.26 3.51
C ASN A 125 -12.93 -3.88 4.73
N ASP A 126 -12.35 -3.18 5.71
CA ASP A 126 -13.06 -2.71 6.90
C ASP A 126 -13.08 -1.16 6.92
N PRO A 127 -14.26 -0.52 6.79
CA PRO A 127 -14.40 0.94 6.83
C PRO A 127 -13.73 1.61 8.03
N SER A 128 -13.69 0.95 9.19
CA SER A 128 -13.08 1.48 10.40
C SER A 128 -11.55 1.63 10.30
N THR A 129 -10.90 0.85 9.43
CA THR A 129 -9.45 0.82 9.27
C THR A 129 -8.94 1.49 7.99
N VAL A 130 -9.83 1.92 7.09
CA VAL A 130 -9.47 2.60 5.82
C VAL A 130 -8.55 3.81 6.05
N LYS A 131 -8.76 4.60 7.10
CA LYS A 131 -7.89 5.76 7.41
C LYS A 131 -6.46 5.31 7.74
N MET A 132 -6.32 4.22 8.50
CA MET A 132 -5.02 3.66 8.85
C MET A 132 -4.36 2.99 7.65
N ALA A 133 -5.11 2.22 6.86
CA ALA A 133 -4.64 1.62 5.61
C ALA A 133 -4.06 2.68 4.66
N ASN A 134 -4.75 3.81 4.49
CA ASN A 134 -4.28 4.94 3.70
C ASN A 134 -3.00 5.59 4.27
N LEU A 135 -2.82 5.61 5.60
CA LEU A 135 -1.59 6.09 6.22
C LEU A 135 -0.41 5.17 5.90
N VAL A 136 -0.59 3.85 6.06
CA VAL A 136 0.43 2.85 5.74
C VAL A 136 0.75 2.86 4.25
N GLN A 137 -0.25 2.99 3.37
CA GLN A 137 -0.04 3.09 1.92
C GLN A 137 0.81 4.31 1.54
N ARG A 138 0.56 5.48 2.16
CA ARG A 138 1.39 6.67 1.91
C ARG A 138 2.83 6.47 2.34
N GLU A 139 3.05 5.85 3.49
CA GLU A 139 4.40 5.60 4.00
C GLU A 139 5.14 4.57 3.15
N LEU A 140 4.46 3.51 2.70
CA LEU A 140 4.98 2.54 1.75
C LEU A 140 5.40 3.21 0.43
N SER A 141 4.58 4.13 -0.10
CA SER A 141 4.92 4.89 -1.31
C SER A 141 6.14 5.80 -1.11
N LYS A 142 6.27 6.46 0.03
CA LYS A 142 7.49 7.24 0.35
C LYS A 142 8.72 6.35 0.43
N HIS A 143 8.61 5.22 1.10
CA HIS A 143 9.70 4.27 1.23
C HIS A 143 10.17 3.75 -0.14
N TRP A 144 9.24 3.37 -1.03
CA TRP A 144 9.61 3.02 -2.40
C TRP A 144 10.32 4.15 -3.15
N LEU A 145 9.92 5.40 -2.90
CA LEU A 145 10.54 6.58 -3.51
C LEU A 145 11.95 6.84 -2.96
N GLU A 146 12.17 6.63 -1.67
CA GLU A 146 13.49 6.70 -1.01
C GLU A 146 14.44 5.61 -1.52
N GLU A 147 13.93 4.39 -1.70
CA GLU A 147 14.69 3.29 -2.35
C GLU A 147 14.79 3.45 -3.88
N LYS A 148 14.29 4.56 -4.42
CA LYS A 148 14.31 4.87 -5.85
C LYS A 148 13.78 3.73 -6.72
N LYS A 149 12.73 3.04 -6.26
CA LYS A 149 12.06 2.01 -7.06
C LYS A 149 11.48 2.66 -8.31
N SER A 150 11.78 2.13 -9.50
CA SER A 150 11.19 2.69 -10.71
C SER A 150 9.67 2.50 -10.72
N PRO A 151 8.90 3.39 -11.39
CA PRO A 151 7.46 3.21 -11.53
C PRO A 151 7.08 1.83 -12.09
N ARG A 152 7.90 1.24 -12.97
CA ARG A 152 7.74 -0.13 -13.47
C ARG A 152 7.77 -1.18 -12.34
N ILE A 153 8.72 -1.07 -11.41
CA ILE A 153 8.83 -1.99 -10.27
C ILE A 153 7.61 -1.84 -9.36
N VAL A 154 7.21 -0.61 -9.05
CA VAL A 154 6.05 -0.34 -8.19
C VAL A 154 4.75 -0.81 -8.83
N PHE A 155 4.62 -0.73 -10.16
CA PHE A 155 3.47 -1.30 -10.88
C PHE A 155 3.30 -2.81 -10.60
N ARG A 156 4.42 -3.55 -10.55
CA ARG A 156 4.43 -4.99 -10.25
C ARG A 156 4.20 -5.28 -8.77
N PHE A 157 4.75 -4.46 -7.88
CA PHE A 157 4.49 -4.57 -6.45
C PHE A 157 2.99 -4.53 -6.19
N LEU A 158 2.30 -3.56 -6.78
CA LEU A 158 0.84 -3.40 -6.71
C LEU A 158 0.05 -4.45 -7.50
N LYS A 159 0.72 -5.45 -8.11
CA LYS A 159 0.14 -6.52 -8.92
C LYS A 159 -0.71 -6.01 -10.10
N LEU A 160 -0.44 -4.79 -10.58
CA LEU A 160 -1.19 -4.19 -11.69
C LEU A 160 -0.93 -4.88 -13.02
N ASN A 161 0.17 -5.61 -13.15
CA ASN A 161 0.46 -6.47 -14.31
C ASN A 161 -0.37 -7.76 -14.35
N GLN A 162 -1.18 -8.02 -13.32
CA GLN A 162 -2.09 -9.17 -13.20
C GLN A 162 -3.56 -8.73 -13.11
N ALA A 163 -3.84 -7.42 -13.15
CA ALA A 163 -5.19 -6.88 -13.02
C ALA A 163 -5.98 -6.88 -14.34
N GLU A 164 -5.31 -7.22 -15.46
CA GLU A 164 -5.92 -7.38 -16.79
C GLU A 164 -6.80 -6.17 -17.15
N GLU A 165 -8.01 -6.39 -17.65
CA GLU A 165 -8.96 -5.36 -18.08
C GLU A 165 -9.35 -4.39 -16.96
N LYS A 166 -9.20 -4.78 -15.69
CA LYS A 166 -9.51 -3.94 -14.52
C LYS A 166 -8.36 -3.02 -14.12
N THR A 167 -7.21 -3.11 -14.80
CA THR A 167 -5.98 -2.38 -14.43
C THR A 167 -6.26 -0.89 -14.20
N LEU A 168 -6.80 -0.17 -15.19
CA LEU A 168 -6.99 1.29 -15.10
C LEU A 168 -8.09 1.71 -14.12
N ALA A 169 -9.06 0.83 -13.85
CA ALA A 169 -10.16 1.10 -12.92
C ALA A 169 -9.80 0.79 -11.45
N SER A 170 -8.73 0.03 -11.22
CA SER A 170 -8.34 -0.41 -9.87
C SER A 170 -7.90 0.75 -8.97
N SER A 171 -8.17 0.63 -7.66
CA SER A 171 -7.65 1.56 -6.65
C SER A 171 -6.12 1.56 -6.62
N ASP A 172 -5.50 0.41 -6.85
CA ASP A 172 -4.05 0.23 -6.90
C ASP A 172 -3.44 1.06 -8.05
N PHE A 173 -4.15 1.22 -9.18
CA PHE A 173 -3.70 2.08 -10.27
C PHE A 173 -3.68 3.56 -9.88
N LYS A 174 -4.63 4.02 -9.04
CA LYS A 174 -4.60 5.40 -8.51
C LYS A 174 -3.38 5.63 -7.61
N VAL A 175 -3.02 4.64 -6.79
CA VAL A 175 -1.79 4.67 -5.98
C VAL A 175 -0.57 4.75 -6.89
N TRP A 176 -0.49 3.90 -7.91
CA TRP A 176 0.61 3.89 -8.85
C TRP A 176 0.73 5.19 -9.67
N ALA A 177 -0.38 5.73 -10.16
CA ALA A 177 -0.40 6.96 -10.93
C ALA A 177 0.11 8.15 -10.10
N LYS A 178 -0.27 8.21 -8.82
CA LYS A 178 0.28 9.19 -7.89
C LYS A 178 1.79 8.97 -7.68
N TYR A 179 2.20 7.72 -7.45
CA TYR A 179 3.60 7.36 -7.27
C TYR A 179 4.46 7.76 -8.48
N LEU A 180 3.98 7.50 -9.70
CA LEU A 180 4.65 7.91 -10.93
C LEU A 180 4.88 9.42 -10.98
N ASN A 181 3.86 10.21 -10.60
CA ASN A 181 4.00 11.67 -10.55
C ASN A 181 5.04 12.11 -9.50
N ASP A 182 4.99 11.53 -8.30
CA ASP A 182 5.95 11.81 -7.22
C ASP A 182 7.39 11.41 -7.63
N PHE A 183 7.54 10.27 -8.32
CA PHE A 183 8.82 9.78 -8.85
C PHE A 183 9.38 10.72 -9.90
N ASN A 184 8.58 11.09 -10.91
CA ASN A 184 9.01 11.99 -11.98
C ASN A 184 9.37 13.39 -11.47
N HIS A 185 8.70 13.84 -10.40
CA HIS A 185 9.02 15.11 -9.75
C HIS A 185 10.36 15.04 -9.00
N ARG A 186 10.63 13.94 -8.28
CA ARG A 186 11.87 13.77 -7.50
C ARG A 186 13.08 13.41 -8.35
N TYR A 187 12.88 12.68 -9.45
CA TYR A 187 13.92 12.15 -10.32
C TYR A 187 13.67 12.58 -11.78
N PRO A 188 13.84 13.88 -12.12
CA PRO A 188 13.50 14.42 -13.44
C PRO A 188 14.30 13.80 -14.58
N ASP A 189 15.53 13.35 -14.32
CA ASP A 189 16.41 12.71 -15.32
C ASP A 189 16.01 11.26 -15.65
N GLU A 190 15.22 10.62 -14.79
CA GLU A 190 14.73 9.25 -14.94
C GLU A 190 13.21 9.21 -15.15
N LYS A 191 12.62 10.37 -15.46
CA LYS A 191 11.18 10.47 -15.64
C LYS A 191 10.70 9.54 -16.76
N THR A 192 9.55 8.93 -16.53
CA THR A 192 8.87 8.09 -17.51
C THR A 192 7.43 8.54 -17.71
N THR A 193 6.78 8.08 -18.77
CA THR A 193 5.36 8.38 -18.99
C THR A 193 4.46 7.30 -18.41
N MET A 194 3.19 7.63 -18.19
CA MET A 194 2.19 6.64 -17.80
C MET A 194 2.09 5.52 -18.83
N LEU A 195 2.11 5.85 -20.11
CA LEU A 195 2.06 4.87 -21.19
C LEU A 195 3.28 3.93 -21.14
N ASP A 196 4.49 4.49 -21.01
CA ASP A 196 5.72 3.68 -20.96
C ASP A 196 5.74 2.76 -19.74
N GLY A 197 5.34 3.27 -18.57
CA GLY A 197 5.25 2.45 -17.36
C GLY A 197 4.27 1.28 -17.47
N ILE A 198 3.14 1.45 -18.19
CA ILE A 198 2.19 0.37 -18.44
C ILE A 198 2.72 -0.59 -19.52
N MET A 199 3.30 -0.08 -20.60
CA MET A 199 3.88 -0.87 -21.70
C MET A 199 5.02 -1.79 -21.24
N ASP A 200 5.77 -1.39 -20.21
CA ASP A 200 6.84 -2.22 -19.61
C ASP A 200 6.34 -3.51 -18.95
N SER A 201 5.03 -3.63 -18.75
CA SER A 201 4.36 -4.76 -18.11
C SER A 201 3.35 -5.47 -19.01
N TYR A 202 2.98 -4.88 -20.15
CA TYR A 202 1.99 -5.43 -21.06
C TYR A 202 2.48 -5.42 -22.51
N ILE A 203 2.35 -6.57 -23.18
CA ILE A 203 2.46 -6.58 -24.65
C ILE A 203 1.34 -5.75 -25.26
N GLU A 204 1.60 -5.14 -26.42
CA GLU A 204 0.69 -4.17 -27.04
C GLU A 204 -0.73 -4.73 -27.27
N ARG A 205 -0.85 -6.01 -27.64
CA ARG A 205 -2.15 -6.67 -27.81
C ARG A 205 -2.97 -6.74 -26.51
N ALA A 206 -2.30 -6.98 -25.37
CA ALA A 206 -2.95 -7.00 -24.06
C ALA A 206 -3.31 -5.57 -23.63
N LEU A 207 -2.42 -4.61 -23.89
CA LEU A 207 -2.63 -3.21 -23.59
C LEU A 207 -3.90 -2.65 -24.26
N LEU A 208 -4.12 -2.95 -25.54
CA LEU A 208 -5.33 -2.50 -26.25
C LEU A 208 -6.61 -3.10 -25.69
N LYS A 209 -6.60 -4.35 -25.20
CA LYS A 209 -7.76 -4.93 -24.49
C LYS A 209 -8.08 -4.16 -23.22
N ILE A 210 -7.05 -3.79 -22.45
CA ILE A 210 -7.20 -2.96 -21.24
C ILE A 210 -7.80 -1.60 -21.60
N PHE A 211 -7.28 -0.93 -22.64
CA PHE A 211 -7.82 0.36 -23.07
C PHE A 211 -9.27 0.24 -23.55
N ASN A 212 -9.60 -0.79 -24.33
CA ASN A 212 -10.97 -1.04 -24.80
C ASN A 212 -11.95 -1.30 -23.65
N ALA A 213 -11.54 -2.05 -22.62
CA ALA A 213 -12.37 -2.22 -21.43
C ALA A 213 -12.55 -0.88 -20.70
N ALA A 214 -11.47 -0.13 -20.51
CA ALA A 214 -11.48 1.15 -19.82
C ALA A 214 -12.22 2.27 -20.57
N THR A 215 -12.32 2.21 -21.90
CA THR A 215 -13.18 3.14 -22.67
C THR A 215 -14.67 2.91 -22.45
N LYS A 216 -15.07 1.75 -21.93
CA LYS A 216 -16.48 1.42 -21.65
C LYS A 216 -16.92 1.81 -20.24
N ASP A 217 -15.98 2.13 -19.36
CA ASP A 217 -16.25 2.62 -18.01
C ASP A 217 -16.12 4.16 -18.01
N PRO A 218 -17.21 4.90 -17.72
CA PRO A 218 -17.19 6.36 -17.69
C PRO A 218 -16.10 6.96 -16.77
N SER A 219 -15.72 6.25 -15.72
CA SER A 219 -14.69 6.72 -14.77
C SER A 219 -13.27 6.63 -15.34
N THR A 220 -13.04 5.80 -16.35
CA THR A 220 -11.73 5.62 -16.99
C THR A 220 -11.69 6.00 -18.46
N GLU A 221 -12.83 6.30 -19.08
CA GLU A 221 -12.95 6.56 -20.52
C GLU A 221 -11.97 7.63 -21.02
N LYS A 222 -11.99 8.81 -20.38
CA LYS A 222 -11.10 9.91 -20.75
C LYS A 222 -9.62 9.53 -20.65
N LEU A 223 -9.25 8.80 -19.61
CA LEU A 223 -7.88 8.34 -19.41
C LEU A 223 -7.48 7.33 -20.50
N ALA A 224 -8.34 6.35 -20.78
CA ALA A 224 -8.11 5.32 -21.78
C ALA A 224 -7.94 5.94 -23.18
N THR A 225 -8.82 6.88 -23.56
CA THR A 225 -8.73 7.62 -24.83
C THR A 225 -7.43 8.41 -24.94
N ASN A 226 -6.98 9.05 -23.85
CA ASN A 226 -5.69 9.74 -23.82
C ASN A 226 -4.51 8.78 -24.00
N LEU A 227 -4.54 7.62 -23.36
CA LEU A 227 -3.49 6.60 -23.49
C LEU A 227 -3.47 5.96 -24.89
N GLN A 228 -4.63 5.74 -25.51
CA GLN A 228 -4.73 5.34 -26.92
C GLN A 228 -4.08 6.40 -27.84
N ASN A 229 -4.41 7.68 -27.65
CA ASN A 229 -3.81 8.77 -28.43
C ASN A 229 -2.28 8.85 -28.23
N ALA A 230 -1.80 8.64 -27.00
CA ALA A 230 -0.37 8.58 -26.72
C ALA A 230 0.30 7.39 -27.42
N LEU A 231 -0.35 6.23 -27.47
CA LEU A 231 0.16 5.05 -28.18
C LEU A 231 0.25 5.29 -29.69
N ILE A 232 -0.77 5.90 -30.29
CA ILE A 232 -0.75 6.32 -31.70
C ILE A 232 0.41 7.29 -31.97
N ASN A 233 0.64 8.28 -31.10
CA ASN A 233 1.79 9.18 -31.23
C ASN A 233 3.11 8.43 -31.18
N LYS A 234 3.21 7.41 -30.32
CA LYS A 234 4.40 6.57 -30.22
C LYS A 234 4.64 5.77 -31.50
N TRP A 235 3.59 5.24 -32.13
CA TRP A 235 3.69 4.59 -33.45
C TRP A 235 4.17 5.54 -34.56
N ILE A 236 3.77 6.82 -34.51
CA ILE A 236 4.22 7.85 -35.46
C ILE A 236 5.72 8.08 -35.30
N VAL A 237 6.18 8.35 -34.07
CA VAL A 237 7.61 8.59 -33.78
C VAL A 237 8.45 7.37 -34.16
N ALA A 238 7.95 6.16 -33.88
CA ALA A 238 8.62 4.92 -34.23
C ALA A 238 8.50 4.54 -35.71
N LYS A 239 7.81 5.34 -36.54
CA LYS A 239 7.58 5.10 -37.98
C LYS A 239 7.08 3.67 -38.27
N LYS A 240 6.16 3.17 -37.44
CA LYS A 240 5.59 1.82 -37.60
C LYS A 240 4.87 1.69 -38.93
N LYS A 241 5.04 0.58 -39.65
CA LYS A 241 4.27 0.36 -40.89
C LYS A 241 2.84 -0.07 -40.52
N PRO A 242 1.80 0.48 -41.16
CA PRO A 242 0.43 0.02 -40.93
C PRO A 242 0.23 -1.49 -41.14
N ALA A 243 0.97 -2.09 -42.08
CA ALA A 243 0.95 -3.54 -42.31
C ALA A 243 1.47 -4.34 -41.10
N ASP A 244 2.55 -3.88 -40.45
CA ASP A 244 3.12 -4.54 -39.27
C ASP A 244 2.15 -4.44 -38.08
N LEU A 245 1.50 -3.28 -37.91
CA LEU A 245 0.46 -3.09 -36.89
C LEU A 245 -0.75 -3.99 -37.18
N LYS A 246 -1.18 -4.10 -38.44
CA LYS A 246 -2.29 -4.99 -38.83
C LYS A 246 -1.97 -6.44 -38.47
N TRP A 247 -0.76 -6.92 -38.77
CA TRP A 247 -0.31 -8.26 -38.38
C TRP A 247 -0.25 -8.44 -36.86
N THR A 248 0.26 -7.45 -36.13
CA THR A 248 0.39 -7.50 -34.66
C THR A 248 -0.98 -7.50 -33.99
N LEU A 249 -1.95 -6.77 -34.53
CA LEU A 249 -3.25 -6.50 -33.90
C LEU A 249 -4.40 -7.35 -34.45
N VAL A 250 -4.14 -8.34 -35.32
CA VAL A 250 -5.17 -9.25 -35.86
C VAL A 250 -6.03 -9.83 -34.74
N GLY A 251 -7.34 -9.60 -34.74
CA GLY A 251 -8.25 -10.16 -33.72
C GLY A 251 -8.15 -9.51 -32.33
N VAL A 252 -7.45 -8.37 -32.19
CA VAL A 252 -7.53 -7.52 -30.99
C VAL A 252 -8.76 -6.64 -31.12
N PRO A 253 -9.68 -6.63 -30.13
CA PRO A 253 -10.78 -5.66 -30.09
C PRO A 253 -10.20 -4.24 -30.20
N THR A 254 -10.77 -3.42 -31.09
CA THR A 254 -10.31 -2.06 -31.45
C THR A 254 -8.98 -1.95 -32.22
N GLY A 255 -8.36 -3.07 -32.62
CA GLY A 255 -7.11 -3.05 -33.42
C GLY A 255 -7.25 -2.27 -34.73
N ASP A 256 -8.29 -2.56 -35.52
CA ASP A 256 -8.53 -1.89 -36.80
C ASP A 256 -8.87 -0.40 -36.63
N GLU A 257 -9.63 -0.05 -35.60
CA GLU A 257 -9.98 1.34 -35.27
C GLU A 257 -8.73 2.16 -34.86
N MET A 258 -7.87 1.60 -34.02
CA MET A 258 -6.59 2.22 -33.65
C MET A 258 -5.67 2.43 -34.86
N ILE A 259 -5.60 1.46 -35.78
CA ILE A 259 -4.82 1.57 -37.01
C ILE A 259 -5.43 2.64 -37.93
N ALA A 260 -6.75 2.71 -38.05
CA ALA A 260 -7.43 3.72 -38.85
C ALA A 260 -7.08 5.14 -38.36
N ARG A 261 -7.21 5.40 -37.06
CA ARG A 261 -6.83 6.68 -36.44
C ARG A 261 -5.36 7.00 -36.63
N TYR A 262 -4.48 6.00 -36.56
CA TYR A 262 -3.06 6.16 -36.85
C TYR A 262 -2.80 6.61 -38.30
N VAL A 263 -3.43 5.95 -39.27
CA VAL A 263 -3.30 6.28 -40.69
C VAL A 263 -3.85 7.66 -41.01
N GLU A 264 -5.01 8.03 -40.44
CA GLU A 264 -5.56 9.38 -40.59
C GLU A 264 -4.62 10.45 -40.05
N LYS A 265 -4.03 10.20 -38.87
CA LYS A 265 -3.07 11.12 -38.27
C LYS A 265 -1.77 11.25 -39.09
N LEU A 266 -1.29 10.16 -39.69
CA LEU A 266 -0.16 10.21 -40.63
C LEU A 266 -0.49 11.07 -41.86
N LYS A 267 -1.67 10.89 -42.46
CA LYS A 267 -2.12 11.67 -43.62
C LYS A 267 -2.17 13.16 -43.30
N ALA A 268 -2.73 13.53 -42.15
CA ALA A 268 -2.81 14.91 -41.69
C ALA A 268 -1.42 15.56 -41.52
N LEU A 269 -0.44 14.81 -41.01
CA LEU A 269 0.94 15.29 -40.88
C LEU A 269 1.65 15.48 -42.24
N SER A 270 1.41 14.57 -43.19
CA SER A 270 1.95 14.70 -44.56
C SER A 270 1.29 15.82 -45.38
N GLY A 271 0.02 16.13 -45.12
CA GLY A 271 -0.70 17.22 -45.80
C GLY A 271 -0.25 18.61 -45.35
N ASN A 272 0.25 18.74 -44.11
CA ASN A 272 0.72 20.01 -43.55
C ASN A 272 2.21 20.31 -43.83
N THR A 273 2.89 19.44 -44.59
CA THR A 273 4.32 19.59 -44.97
C THR A 273 4.51 19.86 -46.47
N SER A 274 3.41 20.14 -47.20
CA SER A 274 3.42 20.63 -48.59
C SER A 274 3.25 22.15 -48.65
#